data_AF-A0A4P5SLL6-F1
#
_entry.id   AF-A0A4P5SLL6-F1
#
_cell.length_a   1.000
_cell.length_b   1.000
_cell.length_c   1.000
_cell.angle_alpha   90.00
_cell.angle_beta   90.00
_cell.angle_gamma   90.00
#
_symmetry.space_group_name_H-M   'P 1'
#
loop_
_entity.id
_entity.type
_entity.pdbx_description
1 polymer ?
#
loop_
_entity_poly.entity_id
_entity_poly.type
_entity_poly.pdbx_seq_one_letter_code
_entity_poly.pdbx_strand_id
1 'polypeptide(L)'
;MTKLSNENPTMEIVDEITNQQSQAIEIVNPDEQLMDQSSMAALVSNSSNLSSKIKVVSLIPEYYEFEAAGESVRGIYLDTFDVNYRDNGTGELIVKKAIRFISDKKIYINSGYLLVEGIMKSGIKSGTAIEITYLGKDKNAKKYSVELLN
;
A
#
# COMPACT_ATOMS: atom_id res chain seq x y z
N MET A 1 25.39 -34.11 -59.16
CA MET A 1 26.61 -33.40 -58.72
C MET A 1 26.13 -32.05 -58.20
N THR A 2 26.28 -31.62 -56.95
CA THR A 2 27.27 -31.89 -55.91
C THR A 2 26.65 -31.47 -54.55
N LYS A 3 27.02 -32.17 -53.46
CA LYS A 3 26.65 -31.87 -52.07
C LYS A 3 27.19 -30.49 -51.64
N LEU A 4 26.41 -29.72 -50.90
CA LEU A 4 26.92 -28.66 -50.01
C LEU A 4 26.85 -29.19 -48.57
N SER A 5 28.02 -29.43 -47.99
CA SER A 5 28.20 -29.71 -46.57
C SER A 5 28.76 -28.47 -45.86
N ASN A 6 28.22 -28.23 -44.66
CA ASN A 6 28.71 -27.37 -43.58
C ASN A 6 30.24 -27.25 -43.53
N GLU A 7 30.77 -26.07 -43.19
CA GLU A 7 31.69 -25.85 -42.07
C GLU A 7 31.58 -24.40 -41.58
N ASN A 8 31.53 -24.24 -40.26
CA ASN A 8 31.41 -22.98 -39.52
C ASN A 8 32.79 -22.69 -38.91
N PRO A 9 33.52 -21.62 -39.28
CA PRO A 9 34.83 -21.37 -38.70
C PRO A 9 34.69 -20.70 -37.33
N THR A 10 35.10 -21.45 -36.30
CA THR A 10 35.39 -21.01 -34.94
C THR A 10 36.46 -19.90 -34.96
N MET A 11 36.19 -18.76 -34.33
CA MET A 11 37.23 -17.78 -33.98
C MET A 11 37.66 -18.00 -32.53
N GLU A 12 38.87 -18.49 -32.35
CA GLU A 12 39.64 -18.38 -31.11
C GLU A 12 39.96 -16.91 -30.87
N ILE A 13 39.56 -16.36 -29.72
CA ILE A 13 40.08 -15.07 -29.26
C ILE A 13 41.13 -15.37 -28.20
N VAL A 14 42.35 -15.01 -28.55
CA VAL A 14 43.60 -15.14 -27.81
C VAL A 14 43.60 -14.17 -26.62
N ASP A 15 44.05 -14.67 -25.47
CA ASP A 15 44.27 -13.90 -24.24
C ASP A 15 45.36 -12.82 -24.43
N GLU A 16 45.02 -11.54 -24.24
CA GLU A 16 45.99 -10.50 -23.92
C GLU A 16 45.71 -9.97 -22.50
N ILE A 17 46.46 -10.54 -21.54
CA ILE A 17 46.55 -10.05 -20.17
C ILE A 17 47.43 -8.80 -20.17
N THR A 18 46.83 -7.60 -20.06
CA THR A 18 47.57 -6.39 -19.69
C THR A 18 47.39 -6.12 -18.21
N ASN A 19 48.50 -6.26 -17.51
CA ASN A 19 48.70 -6.18 -16.07
C ASN A 19 48.55 -4.73 -15.57
N GLN A 20 47.49 -4.44 -14.79
CA GLN A 20 47.43 -3.26 -13.93
C GLN A 20 47.11 -3.69 -12.50
N GLN A 21 48.00 -3.28 -11.59
CA GLN A 21 48.04 -3.64 -10.18
C GLN A 21 46.68 -3.40 -9.51
N SER A 22 46.03 -4.49 -9.09
CA SER A 22 44.82 -4.43 -8.26
C SER A 22 45.21 -4.02 -6.85
N GLN A 23 44.92 -2.76 -6.49
CA GLN A 23 44.74 -2.41 -5.09
C GLN A 23 43.56 -3.24 -4.58
N ALA A 24 43.75 -3.98 -3.48
CA ALA A 24 42.67 -4.73 -2.85
C ALA A 24 41.61 -3.73 -2.37
N ILE A 25 40.52 -3.61 -3.12
CA ILE A 25 39.29 -3.00 -2.63
C ILE A 25 38.71 -4.03 -1.65
N GLU A 26 38.75 -3.72 -0.36
CA GLU A 26 37.99 -4.46 0.63
C GLU A 26 36.51 -4.20 0.32
N ILE A 27 35.86 -5.14 -0.37
CA ILE A 27 34.42 -5.09 -0.60
C ILE A 27 33.76 -5.43 0.74
N VAL A 28 33.52 -4.41 1.56
CA VAL A 28 32.57 -4.54 2.67
C VAL A 28 31.17 -4.55 2.06
N ASN A 29 30.58 -5.73 1.96
CA ASN A 29 29.20 -5.91 1.50
C ASN A 29 28.25 -5.40 2.62
N PRO A 30 27.49 -4.29 2.45
CA PRO A 30 26.76 -3.70 3.56
C PRO A 30 25.44 -4.40 3.94
N ASP A 31 24.97 -5.41 3.19
CA ASP A 31 23.56 -5.83 3.25
C ASP A 31 23.28 -7.30 3.61
N GLU A 32 24.25 -8.05 4.15
CA GLU A 32 23.92 -9.30 4.84
C GLU A 32 23.67 -9.02 6.33
N GLN A 33 22.54 -8.36 6.63
CA GLN A 33 21.92 -8.51 7.94
C GLN A 33 21.34 -9.93 8.03
N LEU A 34 22.21 -10.91 8.25
CA LEU A 34 21.80 -12.24 8.65
C LEU A 34 20.94 -12.08 9.90
N MET A 35 19.66 -12.47 9.81
CA MET A 35 18.78 -12.53 10.97
C MET A 35 19.48 -13.34 12.06
N ASP A 36 19.79 -12.68 13.18
CA ASP A 36 20.37 -13.37 14.33
C ASP A 36 19.45 -14.53 14.77
N GLN A 37 20.04 -15.65 15.15
CA GLN A 37 19.30 -16.86 15.55
C GLN A 37 18.34 -16.58 16.70
N SER A 38 18.66 -15.63 17.60
CA SER A 38 17.76 -15.20 18.66
C SER A 38 16.47 -14.57 18.12
N SER A 39 16.58 -13.81 17.02
CA SER A 39 15.44 -13.20 16.32
C SER A 39 14.59 -14.25 15.62
N MET A 40 15.20 -15.28 15.03
CA MET A 40 14.47 -16.39 14.41
C MET A 40 13.71 -17.24 15.43
N ALA A 41 14.34 -17.56 16.57
CA ALA A 41 13.69 -18.33 17.63
C ALA A 41 12.46 -17.60 18.21
N ALA A 42 12.54 -16.27 18.37
CA ALA A 42 11.42 -15.45 18.79
C ALA A 42 10.27 -15.47 17.77
N LEU A 43 10.58 -15.40 16.47
CA LEU A 43 9.57 -15.48 15.41
C LEU A 43 8.86 -16.85 15.38
N VAL A 44 9.60 -17.95 15.52
CA VAL A 44 9.03 -19.32 15.56
C VAL A 44 8.17 -19.53 16.80
N SER A 45 8.61 -19.04 17.95
CA SER A 45 7.81 -19.10 19.19
C SER A 45 6.51 -18.28 19.06
N ASN A 46 6.61 -17.07 18.50
CA ASN A 46 5.44 -16.23 18.25
C ASN A 46 4.48 -16.87 17.23
N SER A 47 5.01 -17.47 16.15
CA SER A 47 4.20 -18.10 15.11
C SER A 47 3.44 -19.32 15.62
N SER A 48 4.06 -20.12 16.49
CA SER A 48 3.46 -21.33 17.10
C SER A 48 2.25 -21.01 17.99
N ASN A 49 2.16 -19.79 18.52
CA ASN A 49 1.08 -19.34 19.39
C ASN A 49 -0.06 -18.61 18.66
N LEU A 50 0.02 -18.46 17.33
CA LEU A 50 -0.96 -17.69 16.55
C LEU A 50 -2.36 -18.28 16.55
N SER A 51 -2.52 -19.60 16.67
CA SER A 51 -3.82 -20.28 16.69
C SER A 51 -4.72 -19.85 17.86
N SER A 52 -4.11 -19.39 18.96
CA SER A 52 -4.82 -18.88 20.14
C SER A 52 -5.24 -17.41 20.04
N LYS A 53 -4.75 -16.69 19.02
CA LYS A 53 -5.01 -15.26 18.85
C LYS A 53 -6.34 -15.04 18.15
N ILE A 54 -7.13 -14.09 18.65
CA ILE A 54 -8.38 -13.67 18.03
C ILE A 54 -8.07 -12.60 16.99
N LYS A 55 -8.67 -12.71 15.79
CA LYS A 55 -8.61 -11.65 14.77
C LYS A 55 -9.32 -10.41 15.30
N VAL A 56 -8.58 -9.32 15.47
CA VAL A 56 -9.11 -8.05 16.01
C VAL A 56 -9.64 -7.13 14.91
N VAL A 57 -8.90 -7.01 13.80
CA VAL A 57 -9.24 -6.11 12.68
C VAL A 57 -8.69 -6.67 11.36
N SER A 58 -9.42 -6.47 10.25
CA SER A 58 -8.88 -6.68 8.90
C SER A 58 -8.16 -5.43 8.43
N LEU A 59 -6.89 -5.56 8.02
CA LEU A 59 -6.07 -4.43 7.57
C LEU A 59 -6.23 -4.11 6.08
N ILE A 60 -7.04 -4.87 5.35
CA ILE A 60 -7.35 -4.59 3.94
C ILE A 60 -8.44 -3.50 3.92
N PRO A 61 -8.14 -2.26 3.47
CA PRO A 61 -9.13 -1.22 3.41
C PRO A 61 -10.16 -1.53 2.31
N GLU A 62 -11.44 -1.45 2.66
CA GLU A 62 -12.56 -1.51 1.72
C GLU A 62 -13.03 -0.08 1.40
N TYR A 63 -13.37 0.20 0.14
CA TYR A 63 -13.98 1.50 -0.18
C TYR A 63 -15.44 1.49 0.30
N TYR A 64 -15.79 2.43 1.17
CA TYR A 64 -17.16 2.58 1.66
C TYR A 64 -17.91 3.57 0.78
N GLU A 65 -18.84 3.05 -0.01
CA GLU A 65 -19.72 3.83 -0.87
C GLU A 65 -21.13 3.83 -0.29
N PHE A 66 -21.72 5.02 -0.11
CA PHE A 66 -23.12 5.15 0.32
C PHE A 66 -24.04 4.92 -0.88
N GLU A 67 -25.07 4.12 -0.69
CA GLU A 67 -26.05 3.75 -1.72
C GLU A 67 -27.11 4.84 -1.90
N ALA A 68 -27.52 5.49 -0.81
CA ALA A 68 -28.61 6.47 -0.83
C ALA A 68 -28.41 7.64 0.14
N ALA A 69 -29.00 8.79 -0.19
CA ALA A 69 -28.99 9.94 0.71
C ALA A 69 -29.75 9.62 2.01
N GLY A 70 -29.21 10.07 3.13
CA GLY A 70 -29.68 9.76 4.48
C GLY A 70 -29.00 8.53 5.10
N GLU A 71 -28.27 7.72 4.33
CA GLU A 71 -27.48 6.62 4.87
C GLU A 71 -26.32 7.16 5.70
N SER A 72 -26.06 6.49 6.84
CA SER A 72 -25.05 6.88 7.81
C SER A 72 -24.18 5.70 8.22
N VAL A 73 -22.89 5.96 8.47
CA VAL A 73 -21.97 5.00 9.05
C VAL A 73 -21.29 5.60 10.28
N ARG A 74 -21.24 4.82 11.36
CA ARG A 74 -20.46 5.15 12.55
C ARG A 74 -19.11 4.46 12.52
N GLY A 75 -18.08 5.14 13.00
CA GLY A 75 -16.75 4.56 13.09
C GLY A 75 -15.77 5.38 13.90
N ILE A 76 -14.54 4.89 13.98
CA ILE A 76 -13.41 5.58 14.58
C ILE A 76 -12.52 6.11 13.46
N TYR A 77 -12.38 7.43 13.39
CA TYR A 77 -11.48 8.09 12.45
C TYR A 77 -10.03 7.70 12.72
N LEU A 78 -9.28 7.32 11.67
CA LEU A 78 -7.87 7.00 11.77
C LEU A 78 -7.01 8.15 11.27
N ASP A 79 -7.11 8.48 9.99
CA ASP A 79 -6.31 9.50 9.33
C ASP A 79 -6.85 9.81 7.93
N THR A 80 -6.19 10.76 7.26
CA THR A 80 -6.31 10.98 5.82
C THR A 80 -5.02 10.60 5.13
N PHE A 81 -5.10 9.94 3.97
CA PHE A 81 -3.93 9.52 3.21
C PHE A 81 -4.17 9.60 1.71
N ASP A 82 -3.08 9.57 0.94
CA ASP A 82 -3.12 9.56 -0.52
C ASP A 82 -3.35 8.13 -1.03
N VAL A 83 -4.34 7.99 -1.91
CA VAL A 83 -4.68 6.74 -2.60
C VAL A 83 -4.38 6.93 -4.08
N ASN A 84 -3.61 5.99 -4.63
CA ASN A 84 -3.32 5.93 -6.06
C ASN A 84 -4.44 5.19 -6.77
N TYR A 85 -5.14 5.87 -7.66
CA TYR A 85 -6.13 5.30 -8.56
C TYR A 85 -5.57 5.26 -9.97
N ARG A 86 -5.87 4.20 -10.71
CA ARG A 86 -5.66 4.22 -12.16
C ARG A 86 -6.94 4.72 -12.81
N ASP A 87 -6.83 5.75 -13.63
CA ASP A 87 -7.93 6.22 -14.45
C ASP A 87 -8.29 5.16 -15.50
N ASN A 88 -9.54 4.74 -15.55
CA ASN A 88 -9.97 3.67 -16.45
C ASN A 88 -10.09 4.13 -17.91
N GLY A 89 -10.13 5.44 -18.18
CA GLY A 89 -10.20 6.01 -19.52
C GLY A 89 -8.81 6.32 -20.09
N THR A 90 -7.92 6.91 -19.30
CA THR A 90 -6.57 7.33 -19.76
C THR A 90 -5.47 6.34 -19.37
N GLY A 91 -5.70 5.48 -18.38
CA GLY A 91 -4.69 4.58 -17.82
C GLY A 91 -3.69 5.27 -16.89
N GLU A 92 -3.81 6.58 -16.66
CA GLU A 92 -2.91 7.37 -15.83
C GLU A 92 -3.11 7.09 -14.34
N LEU A 93 -2.05 7.28 -13.56
CA LEU A 93 -2.13 7.26 -12.11
C LEU A 93 -2.60 8.63 -11.61
N ILE A 94 -3.76 8.64 -10.97
CA ILE A 94 -4.33 9.80 -10.30
C ILE A 94 -4.22 9.60 -8.80
N VAL A 95 -3.64 10.56 -8.11
CA VAL A 95 -3.60 10.59 -6.65
C VAL A 95 -4.86 11.29 -6.13
N LYS A 96 -5.61 10.62 -5.25
CA LYS A 96 -6.73 11.23 -4.50
C LYS A 96 -6.54 11.03 -3.02
N LYS A 97 -6.89 12.05 -2.23
CA LYS A 97 -6.97 11.90 -0.77
C LYS A 97 -8.24 11.13 -0.40
N ALA A 98 -8.11 10.30 0.64
CA ALA A 98 -9.23 9.60 1.26
C ALA A 98 -9.15 9.72 2.78
N ILE A 99 -10.31 9.72 3.44
CA ILE A 99 -10.39 9.46 4.87
C ILE A 99 -10.28 7.95 5.10
N ARG A 100 -9.74 7.55 6.25
CA ARG A 100 -9.72 6.17 6.71
C ARG A 100 -10.34 6.08 8.09
N PHE A 101 -11.21 5.09 8.29
CA PHE A 101 -11.89 4.88 9.57
C PHE A 101 -12.14 3.38 9.83
N ILE A 102 -12.33 3.02 11.09
CA ILE A 102 -12.71 1.66 11.49
C ILE A 102 -14.20 1.63 11.78
N SER A 103 -14.91 0.68 11.18
CA SER A 103 -16.29 0.35 11.53
C SER A 103 -16.45 -1.18 11.51
N ASP A 104 -17.11 -1.74 12.52
CA ASP A 104 -17.34 -3.19 12.65
C ASP A 104 -16.09 -4.07 12.40
N LYS A 105 -14.95 -3.68 12.99
CA LYS A 105 -13.65 -4.38 12.87
C LYS A 105 -13.08 -4.43 11.44
N LYS A 106 -13.59 -3.58 10.55
CA LYS A 106 -13.08 -3.38 9.19
C LYS A 106 -12.54 -1.98 9.02
N ILE A 107 -11.50 -1.85 8.20
CA ILE A 107 -10.99 -0.55 7.77
C ILE A 107 -11.74 -0.14 6.51
N TYR A 108 -12.30 1.05 6.54
CA TYR A 108 -12.98 1.67 5.42
C TYR A 108 -12.26 2.92 4.96
N ILE A 109 -12.37 3.21 3.67
CA ILE A 109 -11.89 4.44 3.06
C ILE A 109 -12.99 5.12 2.25
N ASN A 110 -12.98 6.44 2.21
CA ASN A 110 -13.86 7.21 1.33
C ASN A 110 -13.11 8.44 0.79
N SER A 111 -13.16 8.65 -0.52
CA SER A 111 -12.46 9.75 -1.21
C SER A 111 -13.39 10.86 -1.70
N GLY A 112 -14.55 11.02 -1.07
CA GLY A 112 -15.46 12.13 -1.35
C GLY A 112 -14.77 13.47 -1.05
N TYR A 113 -14.61 14.32 -2.07
CA TYR A 113 -13.84 15.56 -1.96
C TYR A 113 -14.28 16.43 -0.77
N LEU A 114 -15.58 16.72 -0.65
CA LEU A 114 -16.10 17.56 0.43
C LEU A 114 -15.99 16.91 1.82
N LEU A 115 -16.05 15.58 1.89
CA LEU A 115 -15.83 14.84 3.14
C LEU A 115 -14.39 14.97 3.60
N VAL A 116 -13.44 14.66 2.72
CA VAL A 116 -12.00 14.75 3.00
C VAL A 116 -11.61 16.18 3.38
N GLU A 117 -12.06 17.17 2.60
CA GLU A 117 -11.80 18.57 2.87
C GLU A 117 -12.36 19.01 4.23
N GLY A 118 -13.59 18.62 4.56
CA GLY A 118 -14.21 18.90 5.85
C GLY A 118 -13.42 18.32 7.03
N ILE A 119 -13.04 17.04 6.95
CA ILE A 119 -12.21 16.39 7.97
C ILE A 119 -10.85 17.08 8.14
N MET A 120 -10.14 17.34 7.05
CA MET A 120 -8.82 17.99 7.12
C MET A 120 -8.89 19.39 7.75
N LYS A 121 -9.93 20.17 7.42
CA LYS A 121 -10.11 21.53 7.98
C LYS A 121 -10.60 21.51 9.43
N SER A 122 -11.30 20.46 9.85
CA SER A 122 -11.82 20.37 11.23
C SER A 122 -10.74 20.16 12.28
N GLY A 123 -9.57 19.61 11.92
CA GLY A 123 -8.50 19.29 12.85
C GLY A 123 -8.83 18.14 13.82
N ILE A 124 -9.81 17.28 13.50
CA ILE A 124 -10.12 16.11 14.31
C ILE A 124 -8.91 15.15 14.40
N LYS A 125 -8.75 14.51 15.56
CA LYS A 125 -7.60 13.63 15.84
C LYS A 125 -7.93 12.18 15.53
N SER A 126 -6.91 11.40 15.19
CA SER A 126 -7.01 9.94 15.14
C SER A 126 -7.60 9.38 16.44
N GLY A 127 -8.47 8.38 16.34
CA GLY A 127 -9.20 7.81 17.47
C GLY A 127 -10.55 8.49 17.77
N THR A 128 -10.91 9.57 17.08
CA THR A 128 -12.20 10.26 17.28
C THR A 128 -13.35 9.41 16.75
N ALA A 129 -14.39 9.20 17.57
CA ALA A 129 -15.61 8.56 17.14
C ALA A 129 -16.45 9.54 16.28
N ILE A 130 -16.89 9.07 15.11
CA ILE A 130 -17.59 9.87 14.12
C ILE A 130 -18.82 9.14 13.57
N GLU A 131 -19.85 9.90 13.20
CA GLU A 131 -20.91 9.47 12.29
C GLU A 131 -20.77 10.26 10.98
N ILE A 132 -20.73 9.56 9.85
CA ILE A 132 -20.71 10.16 8.52
C ILE A 132 -22.04 9.86 7.86
N THR A 133 -22.74 10.89 7.40
CA THR A 133 -24.03 10.76 6.72
C THR A 133 -23.93 11.32 5.32
N TYR A 134 -24.35 10.54 4.32
CA TYR A 134 -24.40 11.01 2.93
C TYR A 134 -25.66 11.86 2.72
N LEU A 135 -25.47 13.13 2.35
CA LEU A 135 -26.55 14.10 2.19
C LEU A 135 -27.07 14.19 0.75
N GLY A 136 -26.58 13.32 -0.15
CA GLY A 136 -26.89 13.36 -1.56
C GLY A 136 -25.85 14.13 -2.38
N LYS A 137 -26.23 14.48 -3.61
CA LYS A 137 -25.34 15.11 -4.59
C LYS A 137 -25.86 16.49 -4.97
N ASP A 138 -24.95 17.46 -5.05
CA ASP A 138 -25.20 18.76 -5.64
C ASP A 138 -24.34 18.91 -6.88
N LYS A 139 -24.97 18.93 -8.06
CA LYS A 139 -24.32 18.85 -9.37
C LYS A 139 -23.36 17.66 -9.46
N ASN A 140 -22.06 17.92 -9.36
CA ASN A 140 -20.98 16.94 -9.48
C ASN A 140 -20.32 16.58 -8.14
N ALA A 141 -20.71 17.23 -7.03
CA ALA A 141 -20.11 16.99 -5.72
C ALA A 141 -21.08 16.24 -4.80
N LYS A 142 -20.60 15.14 -4.22
CA LYS A 142 -21.28 14.45 -3.11
C LYS A 142 -21.13 15.26 -1.83
N LYS A 143 -22.23 15.43 -1.09
CA LYS A 143 -22.30 16.15 0.18
C LYS A 143 -22.36 15.15 1.33
N TYR A 144 -21.72 15.50 2.43
CA TYR A 144 -21.66 14.69 3.63
C TYR A 144 -21.82 15.59 4.85
N SER A 145 -22.44 15.09 5.91
CA SER A 145 -22.22 15.60 7.26
C SER A 145 -21.27 14.66 8.00
N VAL A 146 -20.49 15.23 8.91
CA VAL A 146 -19.70 14.46 9.88
C VAL A 146 -20.02 15.01 11.25
N GLU A 147 -20.46 14.14 12.15
CA GLU A 147 -20.76 14.45 13.53
C GLU A 147 -19.77 13.74 14.44
N LEU A 148 -19.36 14.40 15.52
CA LEU A 148 -18.47 13.83 16.53
C LEU A 148 -19.31 13.16 17.60
N LEU A 149 -18.95 11.94 17.97
CA LEU A 149 -19.65 11.13 18.97
C LEU A 149 -18.85 11.14 20.28
N ASN A 150 -19.56 11.21 21.41
CA ASN A 150 -19.00 11.21 22.77
C ASN A 150 -19.41 9.96 23.55
#